data_AF-A0A1F3TXF2-F1
#
_entry.id   AF-A0A1F3TXF2-F1
#
_cell.length_a   1.000
_cell.length_b   1.000
_cell.length_c   1.000
_cell.angle_alpha   90.00
_cell.angle_beta   90.00
_cell.angle_gamma   90.00
#
_symmetry.space_group_name_H-M   'P 1'
#
loop_
_entity.id
_entity.type
_entity.pdbx_description
1 polymer ?
#
loop_
_entity_poly.entity_id
_entity_poly.type
_entity_poly.pdbx_seq_one_letter_code
_entity_poly.pdbx_strand_id
1 'polypeptide(L)'
;MNFIVALFLSLSAFADSCPVGNLKACQDYLKLQQNDPESSFIEKYNEVCNANPTFSCIKVIVRGDMNEEMKEQTKKRGPKAALYSTKVEGETYVFVLTEKPVKK
;
A
#
# COMPACT_ATOMS: atom_id res chain seq x y z
N MET A 1 -36.41 29.24 24.42
CA MET A 1 -35.21 29.62 23.64
C MET A 1 -34.37 28.37 23.47
N ASN A 2 -34.12 28.03 22.22
CA ASN A 2 -33.22 26.96 21.78
C ASN A 2 -31.81 27.22 22.32
N PHE A 3 -31.08 26.15 22.67
CA PHE A 3 -29.76 25.89 22.10
C PHE A 3 -29.43 24.41 22.27
N ILE A 4 -29.60 23.67 21.16
CA ILE A 4 -29.01 22.36 20.95
C ILE A 4 -27.51 22.62 20.82
N VAL A 5 -26.70 22.10 21.74
CA VAL A 5 -25.27 21.92 21.50
C VAL A 5 -25.06 20.43 21.32
N ALA A 6 -25.17 20.01 20.07
CA ALA A 6 -24.74 18.70 19.61
C ALA A 6 -23.24 18.60 19.87
N LEU A 7 -22.85 17.80 20.87
CA LEU A 7 -21.47 17.42 21.07
C LEU A 7 -21.14 16.31 20.06
N PHE A 8 -20.87 16.75 18.82
CA PHE A 8 -20.14 15.96 17.82
C PHE A 8 -18.72 15.73 18.37
N LEU A 9 -18.49 14.57 18.98
CA LEU A 9 -17.14 14.09 19.25
C LEU A 9 -16.77 13.05 18.19
N SER A 10 -16.06 13.55 17.17
CA SER A 10 -14.84 12.95 16.60
C SER A 10 -14.95 11.54 16.00
N LEU A 11 -15.29 11.44 14.70
CA LEU A 11 -14.35 11.11 13.60
C LEU A 11 -13.02 10.45 13.99
N SER A 12 -12.87 9.16 13.65
CA SER A 12 -11.72 8.52 12.98
C SER A 12 -12.13 7.09 12.61
N ALA A 13 -12.76 6.91 11.44
CA ALA A 13 -12.13 6.30 10.27
C ALA A 13 -11.45 4.94 10.57
N PHE A 14 -12.16 3.83 10.39
CA PHE A 14 -11.56 2.49 10.30
C PHE A 14 -10.81 2.29 8.97
N ALA A 15 -9.94 3.23 8.61
CA ALA A 15 -9.03 3.15 7.47
C ALA A 15 -7.61 2.73 7.89
N ASP A 16 -7.43 2.37 9.16
CA ASP A 16 -6.10 2.14 9.78
C ASP A 16 -5.55 0.72 9.65
N SER A 17 -6.23 -0.22 9.00
CA SER A 17 -5.69 -1.57 8.85
C SER A 17 -6.05 -2.26 7.53
N CYS A 18 -5.10 -3.03 7.03
CA CYS A 18 -5.27 -3.94 5.90
C CYS A 18 -5.90 -5.25 6.40
N PRO A 19 -7.15 -5.57 6.02
CA PRO A 19 -7.80 -6.81 6.44
C PRO A 19 -7.19 -8.02 5.75
N VAL A 20 -7.00 -9.10 6.51
CA VAL A 20 -6.33 -10.33 6.03
C VAL A 20 -7.06 -10.93 4.82
N GLY A 21 -6.32 -11.23 3.77
CA GLY A 21 -6.79 -11.83 2.52
C GLY A 21 -7.49 -10.88 1.56
N ASN A 22 -7.71 -9.61 1.93
CA ASN A 22 -8.40 -8.64 1.07
C ASN A 22 -7.41 -7.75 0.31
N LEU A 23 -7.01 -8.18 -0.88
CA LEU A 23 -6.01 -7.48 -1.69
C LEU A 23 -6.39 -6.00 -1.91
N LYS A 24 -7.64 -5.71 -2.29
CA LYS A 24 -8.05 -4.33 -2.62
C LYS A 24 -7.99 -3.41 -1.41
N ALA A 25 -8.50 -3.85 -0.26
CA ALA A 25 -8.46 -3.03 0.96
C ALA A 25 -7.02 -2.75 1.42
N CYS A 26 -6.14 -3.74 1.32
CA CYS A 26 -4.72 -3.57 1.61
C CYS A 26 -4.01 -2.65 0.60
N GLN A 27 -4.43 -2.68 -0.67
CA GLN A 27 -3.90 -1.77 -1.67
C GLN A 27 -4.32 -0.32 -1.42
N ASP A 28 -5.58 -0.11 -1.07
CA ASP A 28 -6.13 1.21 -0.71
C ASP A 28 -5.45 1.74 0.57
N TYR A 29 -5.26 0.89 1.58
CA TYR A 29 -4.50 1.21 2.81
C TYR A 29 -3.08 1.68 2.49
N LEU A 30 -2.30 0.90 1.74
CA LEU A 30 -0.92 1.27 1.39
C LEU A 30 -0.86 2.55 0.55
N LYS A 31 -1.84 2.78 -0.33
CA LYS A 31 -1.91 4.01 -1.12
C LYS A 31 -2.11 5.25 -0.23
N LEU A 32 -2.88 5.13 0.86
CA LEU A 32 -3.04 6.20 1.84
C LEU A 32 -1.70 6.45 2.57
N GLN A 33 -1.05 5.39 3.03
CA GLN A 33 0.25 5.48 3.73
C GLN A 33 1.35 6.08 2.85
N GLN A 34 1.31 5.89 1.53
CA GLN A 34 2.28 6.48 0.60
C GLN A 34 2.23 8.02 0.56
N ASN A 35 1.09 8.62 0.93
CA ASN A 35 0.90 10.06 0.97
C ASN A 35 1.03 10.63 2.40
N ASP A 36 1.21 9.77 3.39
CA ASP A 36 1.31 10.17 4.79
C ASP A 36 2.75 10.62 5.11
N PRO A 37 2.96 11.91 5.45
CA PRO A 37 4.29 12.45 5.74
C PRO A 37 4.91 11.90 7.04
N GLU A 38 4.12 11.27 7.92
CA GLU A 38 4.57 10.74 9.20
C GLU A 38 4.85 9.23 9.16
N SER A 39 4.52 8.54 8.06
CA SER A 39 4.59 7.07 7.99
C SER A 39 5.87 6.55 7.32
N SER A 40 6.48 5.52 7.92
CA SER A 40 7.47 4.67 7.24
C SER A 40 6.72 3.70 6.33
N PHE A 41 6.44 4.12 5.09
CA PHE A 41 5.75 3.29 4.09
C PHE A 41 6.33 1.87 3.99
N ILE A 42 7.66 1.74 4.15
CA ILE A 42 8.36 0.45 4.10
C ILE A 42 7.90 -0.49 5.22
N GLU A 43 7.74 0.02 6.43
CA GLU A 43 7.25 -0.76 7.58
C GLU A 43 5.81 -1.22 7.36
N LYS A 44 4.95 -0.30 6.89
CA LYS A 44 3.55 -0.63 6.59
C LYS A 44 3.40 -1.64 5.48
N TYR A 45 4.22 -1.52 4.44
CA TYR A 45 4.29 -2.51 3.38
C TYR A 45 4.70 -3.88 3.93
N ASN A 46 5.74 -3.95 4.75
CA ASN A 46 6.18 -5.20 5.37
C ASN A 46 5.11 -5.80 6.30
N GLU A 47 4.40 -4.97 7.06
CA GLU A 47 3.29 -5.39 7.92
C GLU A 47 2.19 -6.07 7.10
N VAL A 48 1.76 -5.45 6.00
CA VAL A 48 0.78 -6.02 5.07
C VAL A 48 1.25 -7.37 4.53
N CYS A 49 2.51 -7.47 4.11
CA CYS A 49 3.07 -8.69 3.54
C CYS A 49 3.17 -9.84 4.55
N ASN A 50 3.53 -9.52 5.80
CA ASN A 50 3.63 -10.51 6.87
C ASN A 50 2.23 -11.00 7.31
N ALA A 51 1.25 -10.10 7.38
CA ALA A 51 -0.12 -10.44 7.74
C ALA A 51 -0.86 -11.23 6.64
N ASN A 52 -0.40 -11.15 5.38
CA ASN A 52 -1.09 -11.72 4.22
C ASN A 52 -0.19 -12.66 3.41
N PRO A 53 0.00 -13.91 3.87
CA PRO A 53 0.87 -14.87 3.20
C PRO A 53 0.36 -15.30 1.80
N THR A 54 -0.89 -15.00 1.46
CA THR A 54 -1.49 -15.23 0.14
C THR A 54 -1.11 -14.16 -0.88
N PHE A 55 -0.52 -13.04 -0.45
CA PHE A 55 -0.05 -11.99 -1.35
C PHE A 55 1.40 -12.25 -1.80
N SER A 56 1.70 -11.81 -3.01
CA SER A 56 3.04 -11.69 -3.55
C SER A 56 3.52 -10.26 -3.35
N CYS A 57 4.48 -10.10 -2.46
CA CYS A 57 5.14 -8.83 -2.18
C CYS A 57 6.55 -8.81 -2.78
N ILE A 58 6.85 -7.78 -3.57
CA ILE A 58 8.14 -7.60 -4.20
C ILE A 58 8.64 -6.20 -3.88
N LYS A 59 9.90 -6.12 -3.44
CA LYS A 59 10.61 -4.86 -3.19
C LYS A 59 11.85 -4.83 -4.08
N VAL A 60 12.04 -3.76 -4.84
CA VAL A 60 13.20 -3.55 -5.71
C VAL A 60 13.78 -2.17 -5.46
N ILE A 61 15.11 -2.08 -5.39
CA ILE A 61 15.83 -0.81 -5.30
C ILE A 61 16.25 -0.41 -6.72
N VAL A 62 15.96 0.83 -7.09
CA VAL A 62 16.23 1.38 -8.40
C VAL A 62 17.15 2.58 -8.25
N ARG A 63 18.27 2.55 -8.96
CA ARG A 63 19.14 3.71 -9.11
C ARG A 63 18.56 4.59 -10.21
N GLY A 64 17.89 5.67 -9.83
CA GLY A 64 17.25 6.62 -10.76
C GLY A 64 15.72 6.67 -10.63
N ASP A 65 15.07 7.32 -11.60
CA ASP A 65 13.61 7.40 -11.65
C ASP A 65 12.99 6.09 -12.15
N MET A 66 11.76 5.82 -11.72
CA MET A 66 11.00 4.64 -12.12
C MET A 66 10.77 4.63 -13.63
N ASN A 67 11.40 3.69 -14.34
CA ASN A 67 11.29 3.59 -15.79
C ASN A 67 9.99 2.86 -16.25
N GLU A 68 9.61 3.07 -17.51
CA GLU A 68 8.44 2.42 -18.13
C GLU A 68 8.51 0.88 -18.05
N GLU A 69 9.71 0.31 -18.11
CA GLU A 69 9.96 -1.12 -18.02
C GLU A 69 9.46 -1.72 -16.69
N MET A 70 9.63 -1.02 -15.57
CA MET A 70 9.11 -1.47 -14.27
C MET A 70 7.59 -1.47 -14.18
N LYS A 71 6.95 -0.50 -14.83
CA LYS A 71 5.48 -0.48 -14.95
C LYS A 71 5.01 -1.68 -15.78
N GLU A 72 5.72 -2.00 -16.87
CA GLU A 72 5.43 -3.19 -17.68
C GLU A 72 5.65 -4.50 -16.92
N GLN A 73 6.75 -4.62 -16.17
CA GLN A 73 6.99 -5.80 -15.33
C GLN A 73 5.90 -6.00 -14.29
N THR A 74 5.32 -4.92 -13.76
CA THR A 74 4.20 -4.99 -12.83
C THR A 74 2.92 -5.47 -13.52
N LYS A 75 2.62 -4.96 -14.72
CA LYS A 75 1.49 -5.45 -15.54
C LYS A 75 1.63 -6.96 -15.85
N LYS A 76 2.84 -7.44 -16.09
CA LYS A 76 3.12 -8.88 -16.33
C LYS A 76 2.90 -9.75 -15.08
N ARG A 77 3.00 -9.18 -13.87
CA ARG A 77 2.78 -9.92 -12.61
C ARG A 77 1.30 -10.19 -12.34
N GLY A 78 0.41 -9.40 -12.93
CA GLY A 78 -1.02 -9.64 -12.92
C GLY A 78 -1.82 -8.35 -13.07
N PRO A 79 -3.05 -8.41 -13.62
CA PRO A 79 -3.89 -7.23 -13.87
C PRO A 79 -4.31 -6.50 -12.58
N LYS A 80 -4.19 -7.16 -11.42
CA LYS A 80 -4.50 -6.60 -10.10
C LYS A 80 -3.24 -6.16 -9.33
N ALA A 81 -2.07 -6.14 -9.95
CA ALA A 81 -0.85 -5.73 -9.26
C ALA A 81 -0.87 -4.21 -9.02
N ALA A 82 -0.68 -3.80 -7.76
CA ALA A 82 -0.49 -2.42 -7.38
C ALA A 82 1.01 -2.11 -7.27
N LEU A 83 1.40 -0.92 -7.72
CA LEU A 83 2.77 -0.43 -7.69
C LEU A 83 2.84 0.78 -6.75
N TYR A 84 3.84 0.78 -5.88
CA TYR A 84 4.17 1.90 -4.99
C TYR A 84 5.64 2.26 -5.14
N SER A 85 5.98 3.50 -4.81
CA SER A 85 7.37 3.97 -4.81
C SER A 85 7.62 4.95 -3.67
N THR A 86 8.74 4.81 -2.99
CA THR A 86 9.24 5.82 -2.03
C THR A 86 10.72 6.08 -2.26
N LYS A 87 11.18 7.31 -1.99
CA LYS A 87 12.60 7.68 -2.07
C LYS A 87 13.17 7.74 -0.65
N VAL A 88 14.22 6.96 -0.38
CA VAL A 88 14.91 6.92 0.90
C VAL A 88 16.38 7.13 0.64
N GLU A 89 16.98 8.14 1.28
CA GLU A 89 18.43 8.44 1.17
C GLU A 89 18.94 8.59 -0.28
N GLY A 90 18.09 9.07 -1.19
CA GLY A 90 18.41 9.25 -2.60
C GLY A 90 18.22 8.00 -3.49
N GLU A 91 17.83 6.86 -2.90
CA GLU A 91 17.46 5.65 -3.63
C GLU A 91 15.95 5.55 -3.81
N THR A 92 15.50 5.12 -5.00
CA THR A 92 14.08 4.87 -5.26
C THR A 92 13.76 3.40 -4.95
N TYR A 93 12.88 3.17 -3.99
CA TYR A 93 12.35 1.86 -3.68
C TYR A 93 11.01 1.67 -4.40
N VAL A 94 10.89 0.61 -5.18
CA VAL A 94 9.66 0.23 -5.88
C VAL A 94 9.10 -1.03 -5.21
N PHE A 95 7.80 -0.99 -4.92
CA PHE A 95 7.08 -2.06 -4.26
C PHE A 95 5.92 -2.52 -5.13
N VAL A 96 5.72 -3.83 -5.23
CA VAL A 96 4.61 -4.42 -5.98
C VAL A 96 3.82 -5.33 -5.07
N LEU A 97 2.51 -5.09 -4.96
CA LEU A 97 1.59 -5.95 -4.21
C LEU A 97 0.59 -6.60 -5.17
N THR A 98 0.53 -7.92 -5.18
CA THR A 98 -0.45 -8.69 -5.96
C THR A 98 -0.85 -9.97 -5.23
N GLU A 99 -1.88 -10.68 -5.70
CA GLU A 99 -2.21 -12.02 -5.22
C GLU A 99 -1.15 -13.03 -5.70
N LYS A 100 -0.78 -14.01 -4.87
CA LYS A 100 0.06 -15.12 -5.37
C LYS A 100 -0.69 -15.86 -6.48
N PRO A 101 -0.02 -16.25 -7.57
CA PRO A 101 -0.64 -17.07 -8.59
C PRO A 101 -1.07 -18.39 -7.95
N VAL A 102 -2.38 -18.64 -7.93
CA VAL A 102 -2.91 -19.95 -7.57
C VAL A 102 -2.53 -20.89 -8.71
N LYS A 103 -1.53 -21.73 -8.50
CA LYS A 103 -1.26 -22.85 -9.41
C LYS A 103 -2.51 -23.73 -9.40
N LYS A 104 -3.28 -23.67 -10.49
CA LYS A 104 -4.36 -24.62 -10.75
C LYS A 104 -3.78 -26.00 -11.06
#